data_AF-A0A514KKR5-F1
#
_entry.id   AF-A0A514KKR5-F1
#
_cell.length_a   1.000
_cell.length_b   1.000
_cell.length_c   1.000
_cell.angle_alpha   90.00
_cell.angle_beta   90.00
_cell.angle_gamma   90.00
#
_symmetry.space_group_name_H-M   'P 1'
#
loop_
_entity.id
_entity.type
_entity.pdbx_description
1 polymer ?
#
loop_
_entity_poly.entity_id
_entity_poly.type
_entity_poly.pdbx_seq_one_letter_code
_entity_poly.pdbx_strand_id
1 'polypeptide(L)'
;MARITLEEALARSSTVDREKLATTSEAEIRNYMRDDGYDPDAPIEPGRVVYPPRAVREQFGLTQAAFAAWIGVPLATLRNWEQGRTSPDPSARALMRMMAREPEAARRALGSVTPDLRRSRGHRPES
;
A
#
# COMPACT_ATOMS: atom_id res chain seq x y z
N MET A 1 15.78 15.44 -8.74
CA MET A 1 14.67 15.57 -7.77
C MET A 1 15.22 16.28 -6.54
N ALA A 2 14.62 17.39 -6.13
CA ALA A 2 15.07 18.11 -4.94
C ALA A 2 14.75 17.28 -3.68
N ARG A 3 15.77 16.90 -2.89
CA ARG A 3 15.59 16.47 -1.50
C ARG A 3 15.75 17.71 -0.65
N ILE A 4 14.68 18.10 0.03
CA ILE A 4 14.68 19.19 1.01
C ILE A 4 14.69 18.53 2.38
N THR A 5 15.46 19.05 3.31
CA THR A 5 15.51 18.53 4.69
C THR A 5 14.23 18.88 5.45
N LEU A 6 13.93 18.15 6.54
CA LEU A 6 12.74 18.42 7.36
C LEU A 6 12.79 19.83 7.98
N GLU A 7 13.99 20.28 8.36
CA GLU A 7 14.23 21.61 8.90
C GLU A 7 13.93 22.71 7.87
N GLU A 8 14.43 22.57 6.64
CA GLU A 8 14.14 23.50 5.54
C GLU A 8 12.66 23.49 5.11
N ALA A 9 11.99 22.34 5.20
CA ALA A 9 10.57 22.23 4.90
C ALA A 9 9.71 22.96 5.94
N LEU A 10 10.07 22.86 7.22
CA LEU A 10 9.36 23.54 8.32
C LEU A 10 9.68 25.05 8.38
N ALA A 11 10.87 25.46 7.93
CA ALA A 11 11.27 26.87 7.86
C ALA A 11 10.55 27.64 6.73
N ARG A 12 9.96 26.95 5.75
CA ARG A 12 9.13 27.60 4.73
C ARG A 12 7.76 27.90 5.32
N SER A 13 7.44 29.19 5.42
CA SER A 13 6.09 29.64 5.69
C SER A 13 5.14 29.09 4.63
N SER A 14 4.03 28.51 5.10
CA SER A 14 2.99 27.97 4.23
C SER A 14 2.51 29.07 3.27
N THR A 15 2.50 28.79 1.96
CA THR A 15 1.92 29.67 0.93
C THR A 15 0.40 29.61 0.91
N VAL A 16 -0.20 28.83 1.82
CA VAL A 16 -1.63 28.60 1.88
C VAL A 16 -2.32 29.76 2.59
N ASP A 17 -3.22 30.42 1.86
CA ASP A 17 -4.12 31.42 2.40
C ASP A 17 -5.15 30.77 3.33
N ARG A 18 -4.95 30.97 4.65
CA ARG A 18 -5.79 30.38 5.69
C ARG A 18 -7.16 31.04 5.82
N GLU A 19 -7.27 32.31 5.45
CA GLU A 19 -8.53 33.04 5.51
C GLU A 19 -9.45 32.59 4.37
N LYS A 20 -8.87 32.39 3.18
CA LYS A 20 -9.56 31.75 2.05
C LYS A 20 -10.03 30.34 2.39
N LEU A 21 -9.20 29.53 3.04
CA LEU A 21 -9.60 28.18 3.49
C LEU A 21 -10.73 28.22 4.53
N ALA A 22 -10.66 29.12 5.51
CA ALA A 22 -11.65 29.22 6.58
C ALA A 22 -13.02 29.73 6.10
N THR A 23 -13.05 30.46 4.98
CA THR A 23 -14.27 30.98 4.36
C THR A 23 -14.85 30.06 3.30
N THR A 24 -14.09 29.04 2.88
CA THR A 24 -14.57 28.06 1.89
C THR A 24 -15.67 27.20 2.52
N SER A 25 -16.90 27.42 2.06
CA SER A 25 -18.07 26.68 2.52
C SER A 25 -18.16 25.29 1.89
N GLU A 26 -18.84 24.36 2.57
CA GLU A 26 -19.16 23.02 2.01
C GLU A 26 -19.88 23.10 0.66
N ALA A 27 -20.68 24.15 0.45
CA ALA A 27 -21.38 24.38 -0.82
C ALA A 27 -20.41 24.76 -1.95
N GLU A 28 -19.41 25.61 -1.66
CA GLU A 28 -18.37 25.96 -2.62
C GLU A 28 -17.49 24.76 -2.95
N ILE A 29 -17.12 23.95 -1.96
CA ILE A 29 -16.39 22.69 -2.18
C ILE A 29 -17.17 21.79 -3.14
N ARG A 30 -18.46 21.58 -2.88
CA ARG A 30 -19.32 20.76 -3.76
C ARG A 30 -19.41 21.31 -5.18
N ASN A 31 -19.47 22.63 -5.35
CA ASN A 31 -19.52 23.24 -6.69
C ASN A 31 -18.22 23.01 -7.45
N TYR A 32 -17.07 23.22 -6.80
CA TYR A 32 -15.76 22.92 -7.41
C TYR A 32 -15.64 21.45 -7.80
N MET A 33 -16.11 20.52 -6.96
CA MET A 33 -16.14 19.10 -7.32
C MET A 33 -16.92 18.86 -8.60
N ARG A 34 -18.14 19.44 -8.74
CA ARG A 34 -18.94 19.31 -9.96
C ARG A 34 -18.28 19.94 -11.18
N ASP A 35 -17.68 21.13 -11.03
CA ASP A 35 -16.98 21.82 -12.11
C ASP A 35 -15.77 21.02 -12.62
N ASP A 36 -15.07 20.33 -11.72
CA ASP A 36 -13.97 19.40 -12.03
C ASP A 36 -14.45 18.04 -12.57
N GLY A 37 -15.77 17.86 -12.74
CA GLY A 37 -16.38 16.63 -13.26
C GLY A 37 -16.53 15.50 -12.23
N TYR A 38 -16.38 15.81 -10.94
CA TYR A 38 -16.64 14.88 -9.84
C TYR A 38 -18.03 15.13 -9.24
N ASP A 39 -18.85 14.09 -9.19
CA ASP A 39 -20.12 14.17 -8.47
C ASP A 39 -19.87 14.03 -6.96
N PRO A 40 -20.13 15.08 -6.14
CA PRO A 40 -19.90 15.03 -4.69
C PRO A 40 -20.87 14.12 -3.95
N ASP A 41 -21.98 13.75 -4.59
CA ASP A 41 -23.02 12.89 -4.04
C ASP A 41 -22.98 11.49 -4.66
N ALA A 42 -22.00 11.22 -5.55
CA ALA A 42 -21.81 9.90 -6.10
C ALA A 42 -21.57 8.89 -4.96
N PRO A 43 -22.13 7.68 -5.07
CA PRO A 43 -21.76 6.59 -4.19
C PRO A 43 -20.24 6.43 -4.22
N ILE A 44 -19.60 6.44 -3.06
CA ILE A 44 -18.21 5.99 -2.97
C ILE A 44 -18.25 4.51 -3.30
N GLU A 45 -17.95 4.19 -4.56
CA GLU A 45 -17.72 2.82 -4.98
C GLU A 45 -16.69 2.24 -4.01
N PRO A 46 -17.00 1.12 -3.32
CA PRO A 46 -16.08 0.55 -2.36
C PRO A 46 -14.77 0.30 -3.09
N GLY A 47 -13.77 1.13 -2.78
CA GLY A 47 -12.53 1.17 -3.52
C GLY A 47 -12.01 -0.25 -3.66
N ARG A 48 -11.64 -0.65 -4.88
CA ARG A 48 -11.18 -2.02 -5.13
C ARG A 48 -10.00 -2.30 -4.20
N VAL A 49 -10.21 -3.13 -3.19
CA VAL A 49 -9.15 -3.49 -2.25
C VAL A 49 -8.02 -4.15 -3.04
N VAL A 50 -6.88 -3.48 -3.09
CA VAL A 50 -5.65 -3.99 -3.68
C VAL A 50 -4.85 -4.65 -2.57
N TYR A 51 -4.31 -5.83 -2.85
CA TYR A 51 -3.43 -6.57 -1.95
C TYR A 51 -2.03 -6.54 -2.55
N PRO A 52 -1.16 -5.58 -2.16
CA PRO A 52 0.18 -5.46 -2.72
C PRO A 52 1.02 -6.70 -2.36
N PRO A 53 1.81 -7.27 -3.30
CA PRO A 53 2.61 -8.47 -3.03
C PRO A 53 3.52 -8.36 -1.81
N ARG A 54 4.10 -7.17 -1.56
CA ARG A 54 4.92 -6.89 -0.38
C ARG A 54 4.14 -7.09 0.92
N ALA A 55 2.94 -6.49 1.00
CA ALA A 55 2.11 -6.54 2.20
C ALA A 55 1.65 -7.98 2.48
N VAL A 56 1.22 -8.70 1.43
CA VAL A 56 0.86 -10.13 1.55
C VAL A 56 2.06 -10.94 2.01
N ARG A 57 3.25 -10.76 1.42
CA ARG A 57 4.47 -11.45 1.85
C ARG A 57 4.79 -11.21 3.33
N GLU A 58 4.71 -9.96 3.76
CA GLU A 58 5.04 -9.56 5.13
C GLU A 58 4.07 -10.16 6.15
N GLN A 59 2.79 -10.36 5.79
CA GLN A 59 1.82 -11.10 6.60
C GLN A 59 2.27 -12.53 6.92
N PHE A 60 3.05 -13.17 6.05
CA PHE A 60 3.59 -14.51 6.26
C PHE A 60 4.99 -14.53 6.91
N GLY A 61 5.61 -13.36 7.15
CA GLY A 61 6.96 -13.28 7.73
C GLY A 61 8.06 -13.86 6.82
N LEU A 62 7.84 -13.85 5.50
CA LEU A 62 8.73 -14.44 4.52
C LEU A 62 9.66 -13.40 3.87
N THR A 63 10.89 -13.83 3.57
CA THR A 63 11.79 -13.07 2.69
C THR A 63 11.26 -13.06 1.26
N GLN A 64 11.73 -12.13 0.42
CA GLN A 64 11.37 -12.13 -1.00
C GLN A 64 11.71 -13.46 -1.68
N ALA A 65 12.87 -14.06 -1.36
CA ALA A 65 13.28 -15.34 -1.95
C ALA A 65 12.36 -16.48 -1.52
N ALA A 66 12.05 -16.58 -0.22
CA ALA A 66 11.16 -17.61 0.30
C ALA A 66 9.74 -17.46 -0.25
N PHE A 67 9.21 -16.24 -0.31
CA PHE A 67 7.88 -15.98 -0.85
C PHE A 67 7.79 -16.25 -2.35
N ALA A 68 8.79 -15.82 -3.13
CA ALA A 68 8.84 -16.09 -4.57
C ALA A 68 8.85 -17.60 -4.87
N ALA A 69 9.66 -18.36 -4.13
CA ALA A 69 9.67 -19.82 -4.23
C ALA A 69 8.31 -20.43 -3.83
N TRP A 70 7.70 -19.91 -2.76
CA TRP A 70 6.44 -20.43 -2.23
C TRP A 70 5.26 -20.28 -3.20
N ILE A 71 5.18 -19.14 -3.89
CA ILE A 71 4.12 -18.88 -4.87
C ILE A 71 4.50 -19.28 -6.31
N GLY A 72 5.68 -19.88 -6.50
CA GLY A 72 6.12 -20.41 -7.79
C GLY A 72 6.47 -19.34 -8.84
N VAL A 73 7.00 -18.18 -8.43
CA VAL A 73 7.44 -17.11 -9.37
C VAL A 73 8.94 -16.84 -9.27
N PRO A 74 9.59 -16.38 -10.35
CA PRO A 74 10.98 -15.95 -10.27
C PRO A 74 11.16 -14.79 -9.27
N LEU A 75 12.26 -14.81 -8.50
CA LEU A 75 12.59 -13.73 -7.55
C LEU A 75 12.65 -12.35 -8.22
N ALA A 76 13.17 -12.29 -9.45
CA ALA A 76 13.21 -11.05 -10.23
C ALA A 76 11.79 -10.51 -10.52
N THR A 77 10.84 -11.39 -10.81
CA THR A 77 9.43 -11.05 -11.03
C THR A 77 8.81 -10.46 -9.77
N LEU A 78 8.95 -11.13 -8.62
CA LEU A 78 8.43 -10.60 -7.34
C LEU A 78 9.05 -9.24 -7.00
N ARG A 79 10.36 -9.07 -7.21
CA ARG A 79 11.04 -7.78 -6.97
C ARG A 79 10.48 -6.68 -7.86
N ASN A 80 10.26 -6.95 -9.15
CA ASN A 80 9.66 -5.98 -10.06
C ASN A 80 8.24 -5.58 -9.63
N TRP A 81 7.45 -6.53 -9.10
CA TRP A 81 6.13 -6.24 -8.53
C TRP A 81 6.21 -5.39 -7.26
N GLU A 82 7.05 -5.75 -6.30
CA GLU A 82 7.18 -5.03 -5.02
C GLU A 82 7.82 -3.64 -5.15
N GLN A 83 8.48 -3.37 -6.28
CA GLN A 83 9.05 -2.06 -6.62
C GLN A 83 8.16 -1.27 -7.59
N GLY A 84 7.02 -1.83 -8.03
CA GLY A 84 6.10 -1.16 -8.96
C GLY A 84 6.61 -1.02 -10.40
N ARG A 85 7.68 -1.73 -10.78
CA ARG A 85 8.20 -1.72 -12.17
C ARG A 85 7.27 -2.43 -13.14
N THR A 86 6.57 -3.45 -12.65
CA THR A 86 5.53 -4.18 -13.37
C THR A 86 4.41 -4.52 -12.38
N SER A 87 3.21 -4.78 -12.88
CA SER A 87 2.10 -5.26 -12.04
C SER A 87 1.97 -6.78 -12.09
N PRO A 88 1.53 -7.43 -11.01
CA PRO A 88 1.15 -8.83 -11.07
C PRO A 88 0.02 -9.02 -12.09
N ASP A 89 0.06 -10.11 -12.85
CA ASP A 89 -1.00 -10.46 -13.80
C ASP A 89 -2.33 -10.79 -13.05
N PRO A 90 -3.46 -10.92 -13.76
CA PRO A 90 -4.75 -11.18 -13.12
C PRO A 90 -4.77 -12.40 -12.17
N SER A 91 -4.07 -13.48 -12.51
CA SER A 91 -4.03 -14.70 -11.69
C SER A 91 -3.21 -14.48 -10.42
N ALA A 92 -2.04 -13.84 -10.53
CA ALA A 92 -1.24 -13.48 -9.37
C ALA A 92 -2.00 -12.52 -8.43
N ARG A 93 -2.75 -11.55 -8.97
CA ARG A 93 -3.60 -10.67 -8.13
C ARG A 93 -4.73 -11.42 -7.42
N ALA A 94 -5.32 -12.43 -8.07
CA ALA A 94 -6.33 -13.27 -7.44
C ALA A 94 -5.72 -14.11 -6.30
N LEU A 95 -4.52 -14.65 -6.52
CA LEU A 95 -3.75 -15.36 -5.49
C LEU A 95 -3.45 -14.45 -4.30
N MET A 96 -2.93 -13.24 -4.53
CA MET A 96 -2.65 -12.27 -3.45
C MET A 96 -3.91 -11.94 -2.63
N ARG A 97 -5.05 -11.76 -3.30
CA ARG A 97 -6.35 -11.53 -2.63
C ARG A 97 -6.75 -12.73 -1.76
N MET A 98 -6.66 -13.94 -2.29
CA MET A 98 -7.00 -15.16 -1.55
C MET A 98 -6.10 -15.31 -0.32
N MET A 99 -4.78 -15.19 -0.50
CA MET A 99 -3.80 -15.35 0.59
C MET A 99 -3.98 -14.31 1.68
N ALA A 100 -4.29 -13.07 1.32
CA ALA A 100 -4.53 -12.01 2.30
C ALA A 100 -5.80 -12.22 3.13
N ARG A 101 -6.86 -12.75 2.50
CA ARG A 101 -8.15 -13.01 3.15
C ARG A 101 -8.15 -14.31 3.96
N GLU A 102 -7.46 -15.33 3.48
CA GLU A 102 -7.46 -16.68 4.07
C GLU A 102 -6.02 -17.21 4.27
N PRO A 103 -5.23 -16.60 5.16
CA PRO A 103 -3.82 -16.96 5.35
C PRO A 103 -3.63 -18.42 5.77
N GLU A 104 -4.54 -18.97 6.58
CA GLU A 104 -4.47 -20.37 6.99
C GLU A 104 -4.80 -21.34 5.85
N ALA A 105 -5.73 -20.97 4.96
CA ALA A 105 -6.01 -21.77 3.76
C ALA A 105 -4.80 -21.76 2.82
N ALA A 106 -4.16 -20.60 2.64
CA ALA A 106 -2.93 -20.48 1.86
C ALA A 106 -1.80 -21.36 2.42
N ARG A 107 -1.59 -21.36 3.74
CA ARG A 107 -0.60 -22.23 4.40
C ARG A 107 -0.89 -23.72 4.18
N ARG A 108 -2.15 -24.13 4.25
CA ARG A 108 -2.55 -25.53 3.98
C ARG A 108 -2.37 -25.90 2.51
N ALA A 109 -2.78 -25.03 1.60
CA ALA A 109 -2.80 -25.31 0.16
C ALA A 109 -1.41 -25.28 -0.48
N LEU A 110 -0.56 -24.33 -0.10
CA LEU A 110 0.77 -24.14 -0.66
C LEU A 110 1.87 -24.82 0.14
N GLY A 111 1.53 -25.42 1.29
CA GLY A 111 2.48 -25.98 2.24
C GLY A 111 3.13 -24.93 3.14
N SER A 112 3.67 -25.37 4.28
CA SER A 112 4.36 -24.48 5.22
C SER A 112 5.78 -24.17 4.73
N VAL A 113 6.11 -22.89 4.60
CA VAL A 113 7.49 -22.41 4.41
C VAL A 113 7.95 -21.73 5.69
N THR A 114 9.20 -21.99 6.09
CA THR A 114 9.76 -21.48 7.33
C THR A 114 9.85 -19.94 7.29
N PRO A 115 9.20 -19.23 8.24
CA PRO A 115 9.36 -17.78 8.35
C PRO A 115 10.82 -17.44 8.64
N ASP A 116 11.34 -16.38 8.03
CA ASP A 116 12.68 -15.88 8.38
C ASP A 116 12.57 -14.97 9.60
N LEU A 117 12.65 -15.57 10.78
CA LEU A 117 12.51 -14.91 12.07
C LEU A 117 13.67 -13.95 12.42
N ARG A 118 14.66 -13.77 11.53
CA ARG A 118 15.82 -12.88 11.79
C ARG A 118 15.44 -11.39 11.89
N ARG A 119 14.27 -10.97 11.39
CA ARG A 119 13.81 -9.57 11.49
C ARG A 119 12.93 -9.25 12.71
N SER A 120 12.45 -10.24 13.44
CA SER A 120 11.46 -10.03 14.52
C SER A 120 12.08 -9.65 15.88
N ARG A 121 13.41 -9.51 15.99
CA ARG A 121 14.13 -9.21 17.25
C ARG A 121 14.52 -7.73 17.44
N GLY A 122 13.84 -6.80 16.77
CA GLY A 122 14.26 -5.39 16.69
C GLY A 122 13.37 -4.34 17.35
N HIS A 123 12.35 -4.70 18.15
CA HIS A 123 11.53 -3.71 18.86
C HIS A 123 11.50 -4.01 20.35
N ARG A 124 12.45 -3.43 21.09
CA ARG A 124 12.39 -3.28 22.55
C ARG A 124 11.75 -1.90 22.79
N PRO A 125 10.63 -1.76 23.50
CA PRO A 125 10.20 -0.46 23.95
C PRO A 125 11.22 0.02 24.98
N GLU A 126 11.85 1.16 24.72
CA GLU A 126 12.65 1.84 25.73
C GLU A 126 11.69 2.41 26.79
N SER A 127 12.05 2.14 28.05
CA SER A 127 11.30 2.48 29.27
C SER A 127 11.19 3.97 29.54
#